data_AF-A0A2V8N1E7-F1
#
_entry.id   AF-A0A2V8N1E7-F1
#
_cell.length_a   1.000
_cell.length_b   1.000
_cell.length_c   1.000
_cell.angle_alpha   90.00
_cell.angle_beta   90.00
_cell.angle_gamma   90.00
#
_symmetry.space_group_name_H-M   'P 1'
#
loop_
_entity.id
_entity.type
_entity.pdbx_description
1 polymer ?
#
loop_
_entity_poly.entity_id
_entity_poly.type
_entity_poly.pdbx_seq_one_letter_code
_entity_poly.pdbx_strand_id
1 'polypeptide(L)'
;LLTVMHNNRGYHAEVMFVQRMAAQRNRGVDRAHIGTRLIEPNINYAKMAETYGLTGIGPITDPKDIAAAFKRGIEIVKRGEPVVIDTITQPR
;
A
#
# COMPACT_ATOMS: atom_id res chain seq x y z
N LEU A 1 -6.42 -6.43 16.54
CA LEU A 1 -6.49 -6.60 15.07
C LEU A 1 -5.16 -6.12 14.49
N LEU A 2 -4.48 -6.96 13.69
CA LEU A 2 -3.28 -6.58 12.95
C LEU A 2 -3.65 -6.40 11.47
N THR A 3 -3.59 -5.17 10.97
CA THR A 3 -3.83 -4.86 9.56
C THR A 3 -2.51 -4.66 8.85
N VAL A 4 -2.29 -5.37 7.74
CA VAL A 4 -1.09 -5.20 6.90
C VAL A 4 -1.53 -4.61 5.56
N MET A 5 -1.12 -3.38 5.30
CA MET A 5 -1.43 -2.69 4.05
C MET A 5 -0.37 -3.01 3.00
N HIS A 6 -0.82 -3.65 1.92
CA HIS A 6 -0.01 -3.90 0.73
C HIS A 6 -0.08 -2.68 -0.19
N ASN A 7 0.79 -1.71 0.02
CA ASN A 7 0.74 -0.41 -0.63
C ASN A 7 1.58 -0.40 -1.93
N ASN A 8 0.97 -0.87 -3.01
CA ASN A 8 1.53 -0.83 -4.37
C ASN A 8 1.24 0.49 -5.13
N ARG A 9 0.65 1.48 -4.44
CA ARG A 9 0.30 2.81 -4.97
C ARG A 9 -0.64 2.80 -6.18
N GLY A 10 -1.56 1.84 -6.26
CA GLY A 10 -2.57 1.82 -7.30
C GLY A 10 -3.51 0.63 -7.26
N TYR A 11 -4.58 0.71 -8.04
CA TYR A 11 -5.43 -0.43 -8.36
C TYR A 11 -4.71 -1.30 -9.40
N HIS A 12 -3.66 -2.02 -8.99
CA HIS A 12 -2.70 -2.56 -9.95
C HIS A 12 -3.30 -3.61 -10.91
N ALA A 13 -4.29 -4.39 -10.46
CA ALA A 13 -5.05 -5.27 -11.35
C ALA A 13 -5.70 -4.48 -12.51
N GLU A 14 -6.22 -3.30 -12.23
CA GLU A 14 -6.80 -2.41 -13.24
C GLU A 14 -5.73 -1.72 -14.10
N VAL A 15 -4.61 -1.29 -13.49
CA VAL A 15 -3.45 -0.76 -14.26
C VAL A 15 -3.03 -1.77 -15.33
N MET A 16 -2.83 -3.04 -14.94
CA MET A 16 -2.42 -4.10 -15.86
C MET A 16 -3.48 -4.37 -16.93
N PHE A 17 -4.76 -4.38 -16.55
CA PHE A 17 -5.85 -4.57 -17.49
C PHE A 17 -5.93 -3.45 -18.53
N VAL A 18 -5.91 -2.18 -18.09
CA VAL A 18 -5.95 -1.02 -18.98
C VAL A 18 -4.74 -0.98 -19.89
N GLN A 19 -3.53 -1.26 -19.38
CA GLN A 19 -2.32 -1.36 -20.19
C GLN A 19 -2.46 -2.43 -21.28
N ARG A 20 -2.95 -3.63 -20.92
CA ARG A 20 -3.19 -4.72 -21.86
C ARG A 20 -4.21 -4.34 -22.93
N MET A 21 -5.34 -3.77 -22.55
CA MET A 21 -6.40 -3.39 -23.48
C MET A 21 -5.97 -2.23 -24.40
N ALA A 22 -5.15 -1.29 -23.91
CA ALA A 22 -4.59 -0.21 -24.70
C ALA A 22 -3.60 -0.77 -25.75
N ALA A 23 -2.70 -1.66 -25.35
CA ALA A 23 -1.74 -2.29 -26.25
C ALA A 23 -2.44 -3.08 -27.37
N GLN A 24 -3.45 -3.90 -27.02
CA GLN A 24 -4.23 -4.67 -28.00
C GLN A 24 -4.97 -3.79 -29.02
N ARG A 25 -5.33 -2.56 -28.64
CA ARG A 25 -6.07 -1.60 -29.49
C ARG A 25 -5.19 -0.54 -30.10
N ASN A 26 -3.85 -0.67 -30.00
CA ASN A 26 -2.90 0.33 -30.45
C ASN A 26 -3.20 1.75 -29.93
N ARG A 27 -3.57 1.85 -28.64
CA ARG A 27 -3.78 3.11 -27.91
C ARG A 27 -2.63 3.36 -26.92
N GLY A 28 -2.51 4.60 -26.44
CA GLY A 28 -1.44 5.01 -25.51
C GLY A 28 -1.46 4.24 -24.18
N VAL A 29 -0.57 3.26 -24.04
CA VAL A 29 -0.36 2.45 -22.83
C VAL A 29 0.23 3.28 -21.68
N ASP A 30 0.96 4.34 -22.02
CA ASP A 30 1.53 5.32 -21.11
C ASP A 30 0.46 6.02 -20.26
N ARG A 31 -0.78 6.12 -20.76
CA ARG A 31 -1.92 6.77 -20.09
C ARG A 31 -2.69 5.86 -19.14
N ALA A 32 -2.31 4.60 -19.01
CA ALA A 32 -3.02 3.64 -18.18
C ALA A 32 -3.03 3.99 -16.68
N HIS A 33 -2.17 4.91 -16.24
CA HIS A 33 -2.12 5.40 -14.86
C HIS A 33 -3.27 6.34 -14.48
N ILE A 34 -3.93 6.96 -15.47
CA ILE A 34 -5.02 7.91 -15.24
C ILE A 34 -6.20 7.16 -14.63
N GLY A 35 -6.57 7.54 -13.39
CA GLY A 35 -7.66 6.91 -12.64
C GLY A 35 -7.30 5.58 -11.95
N THR A 36 -6.10 5.04 -12.15
CA THR A 36 -5.70 3.72 -11.63
C THR A 36 -4.52 3.76 -10.66
N ARG A 37 -3.66 4.77 -10.74
CA ARG A 37 -2.54 4.97 -9.80
C ARG A 37 -2.91 5.98 -8.72
N LEU A 38 -2.42 5.74 -7.52
CA LEU A 38 -2.60 6.57 -6.32
C LEU A 38 -1.29 7.29 -6.05
N ILE A 39 -1.00 8.29 -6.88
CA ILE A 39 0.25 9.06 -6.88
C ILE A 39 -0.07 10.56 -6.82
N GLU A 40 0.92 11.36 -6.42
CA GLU A 40 0.86 12.84 -6.46
C GLU A 40 -0.31 13.46 -5.66
N PRO A 41 -0.34 13.28 -4.32
CA PRO A 41 0.66 12.62 -3.48
C PRO A 41 0.35 11.13 -3.21
N ASN A 42 1.38 10.40 -2.77
CA ASN A 42 1.16 9.04 -2.25
C ASN A 42 0.38 9.12 -0.93
N ILE A 43 -0.53 8.15 -0.72
CA ILE A 43 -1.25 8.03 0.55
C ILE A 43 -0.32 7.39 1.60
N ASN A 44 -0.24 8.01 2.77
CA ASN A 44 0.41 7.46 3.95
C ASN A 44 -0.64 6.79 4.85
N TYR A 45 -0.82 5.48 4.71
CA TYR A 45 -1.87 4.75 5.42
C TYR A 45 -1.56 4.59 6.91
N ALA A 46 -0.27 4.53 7.28
CA ALA A 46 0.13 4.52 8.69
C ALA A 46 -0.32 5.80 9.41
N LYS A 47 -0.08 6.97 8.82
CA LYS A 47 -0.53 8.26 9.37
C LYS A 47 -2.05 8.40 9.35
N MET A 48 -2.73 7.88 8.33
CA MET A 48 -4.19 7.83 8.33
C MET A 48 -4.73 6.97 9.48
N ALA A 49 -4.10 5.83 9.80
CA ALA A 49 -4.50 4.98 10.91
C ALA A 49 -4.47 5.72 12.26
N GLU A 50 -3.46 6.58 12.47
CA GLU A 50 -3.36 7.43 13.67
C GLU A 50 -4.57 8.36 13.83
N THR A 51 -5.10 8.91 12.73
CA THR A 51 -6.31 9.76 12.77
C THR A 51 -7.56 9.03 13.24
N TYR A 52 -7.57 7.69 13.12
CA TYR A 52 -8.65 6.82 13.59
C TYR A 52 -8.38 6.21 14.97
N GLY A 53 -7.31 6.64 15.66
CA GLY A 53 -6.93 6.12 16.98
C GLY A 53 -6.23 4.77 16.95
N LEU A 54 -5.74 4.31 15.79
CA LEU A 54 -4.91 3.12 15.67
C LEU A 54 -3.43 3.50 15.72
N THR A 55 -2.57 2.57 16.13
CA THR A 55 -1.13 2.74 15.92
C THR A 55 -0.79 2.51 14.44
N GLY A 56 -0.05 3.42 13.82
CA GLY A 56 0.52 3.27 12.49
C GLY A 56 2.00 2.88 12.53
N ILE A 57 2.42 1.93 11.69
CA ILE A 57 3.82 1.56 11.46
C ILE A 57 4.11 1.65 9.96
N GLY A 58 4.96 2.60 9.55
CA GLY A 58 5.34 2.78 8.15
C GLY A 58 5.18 4.24 7.68
N PRO A 59 5.28 4.49 6.36
CA PRO A 59 5.43 3.51 5.28
C PRO A 59 6.81 2.82 5.31
N ILE A 60 6.83 1.50 5.34
CA ILE A 60 8.04 0.69 5.26
C ILE A 60 8.46 0.60 3.80
N THR A 61 9.69 1.01 3.51
CA THR A 61 10.25 1.02 2.15
C THR A 61 11.40 0.04 1.96
N ASP A 62 12.15 -0.28 3.03
CA ASP A 62 13.19 -1.31 3.02
C ASP A 62 12.61 -2.66 3.51
N PRO A 63 12.69 -3.73 2.69
CA PRO A 63 12.29 -5.07 3.10
C PRO A 63 12.95 -5.58 4.40
N LYS A 64 14.14 -5.09 4.76
CA LYS A 64 14.85 -5.48 5.98
C LYS A 64 14.11 -5.07 7.25
N ASP A 65 13.33 -3.99 7.18
CA ASP A 65 12.61 -3.44 8.33
C ASP A 65 11.29 -4.18 8.63
N ILE A 66 10.83 -5.01 7.68
CA ILE A 66 9.55 -5.73 7.78
C ILE A 66 9.49 -6.61 9.03
N ALA A 67 10.53 -7.40 9.30
CA ALA A 67 10.53 -8.32 10.45
C ALA A 67 10.40 -7.57 11.79
N ALA A 68 11.10 -6.44 11.92
CA ALA A 68 11.02 -5.60 13.12
C ALA A 68 9.64 -4.94 13.25
N ALA A 69 9.05 -4.48 12.15
CA ALA A 69 7.71 -3.90 12.14
C ALA A 69 6.64 -4.91 12.55
N PHE A 70 6.69 -6.14 12.03
CA PHE A 70 5.78 -7.21 12.43
C PHE A 70 5.91 -7.55 13.91
N LYS A 71 7.13 -7.62 14.44
CA LYS A 71 7.35 -7.88 15.87
C LYS A 71 6.65 -6.81 16.73
N ARG A 72 6.86 -5.52 16.42
CA ARG A 72 6.19 -4.40 17.11
C ARG A 72 4.67 -4.46 16.97
N GLY A 73 4.16 -4.70 15.76
CA GLY A 73 2.72 -4.81 15.51
C GLY A 73 2.07 -5.94 16.30
N ILE A 74 2.71 -7.11 16.37
CA ILE A 74 2.23 -8.25 17.16
C ILE A 74 2.21 -7.91 18.65
N GLU A 75 3.25 -7.24 19.17
CA GLU A 75 3.29 -6.80 20.57
C GLU A 75 2.13 -5.84 20.90
N ILE A 76 1.83 -4.87 20.02
CA ILE A 76 0.70 -3.94 20.18
C ILE A 76 -0.63 -4.69 20.21
N VAL A 77 -0.85 -5.62 19.27
CA VAL A 77 -2.11 -6.38 19.21
C VAL A 77 -2.28 -7.31 20.40
N LYS A 78 -1.20 -7.87 20.93
CA LYS A 78 -1.24 -8.68 22.16
C LYS A 78 -1.63 -7.87 23.39
N ARG A 79 -1.45 -6.54 23.40
CA ARG A 79 -1.96 -5.65 24.46
C ARG A 79 -3.44 -5.27 24.28
N GLY A 80 -4.09 -5.73 23.22
CA GLY A 80 -5.49 -5.43 22.91
C GLY A 80 -5.71 -4.21 22.02
N GLU A 81 -4.64 -3.58 21.54
CA GLU A 81 -4.71 -2.38 20.70
C GLU A 81 -4.70 -2.74 19.19
N PRO A 82 -5.46 -2.04 18.33
CA PRO A 82 -5.37 -2.20 16.88
C PRO A 82 -4.13 -1.49 16.29
N VAL A 83 -3.55 -2.07 15.24
CA VAL A 83 -2.37 -1.52 14.53
C VAL A 83 -2.44 -1.74 13.02
N VAL A 84 -1.95 -0.77 12.26
CA VAL A 84 -1.76 -0.84 10.81
C VAL A 84 -0.26 -0.82 10.49
N ILE A 85 0.19 -1.79 9.70
CA ILE A 85 1.54 -1.80 9.09
C ILE A 85 1.41 -1.42 7.62
N ASP A 86 1.91 -0.25 7.24
CA ASP A 86 1.96 0.23 5.85
C ASP A 86 3.26 -0.20 5.19
N THR A 87 3.19 -1.11 4.22
CA THR A 87 4.36 -1.62 3.49
C THR A 87 4.29 -1.22 2.05
N ILE A 88 5.27 -0.43 1.57
CA ILE A 88 5.41 -0.12 0.16
C ILE A 88 5.86 -1.38 -0.56
N THR A 89 5.09 -1.77 -1.58
CA THR A 89 5.36 -2.96 -2.38
C THR A 89 5.60 -2.60 -3.84
N GLN A 90 6.29 -3.49 -4.54
CA GLN A 90 6.44 -3.36 -5.98
C GLN A 90 5.07 -3.55 -6.65
N PRO A 91 4.73 -2.73 -7.66
CA PRO A 91 3.58 -2.99 -8.50
C PRO A 91 3.79 -4.32 -9.24
N ARG A 92 2.89 -5.29 -9.05
CA ARG A 92 2.93 -6.62 -9.66
C ARG A 92 1.53 -7.11 -9.96
#